data_AF-A0A536LDE5-F1
#
_entry.id   AF-A0A536LDE5-F1
#
_cell.length_a   1.000
_cell.length_b   1.000
_cell.length_c   1.000
_cell.angle_alpha   90.00
_cell.angle_beta   90.00
_cell.angle_gamma   90.00
#
_symmetry.space_group_name_H-M   'P 1'
#
loop_
_entity.id
_entity.type
_entity.pdbx_description
1 polymer ?
#
loop_
_entity_poly.entity_id
_entity_poly.type
_entity_poly.pdbx_seq_one_letter_code
_entity_poly.pdbx_strand_id
1 'polypeptide(L)'
;MLRKAILVYGVLAVIGAIALALAGVVAGLVFYLFVNGAVVLAAVLFERGRYRPVVTSAGPWQETGERFVDPTTGQLMKVRYNPQTGARDYVPVEPHPRT
;
A
#
# COMPACT_ATOMS: atom_id res chain seq x y z
N MET A 1 6.68 4.25 -8.64
CA MET A 1 6.79 5.68 -9.04
C MET A 1 5.47 6.43 -8.89
N LEU A 2 4.36 5.88 -9.37
CA LEU A 2 3.02 6.49 -9.29
C LEU A 2 2.64 7.00 -7.88
N ARG A 3 2.83 6.18 -6.84
CA ARG A 3 2.53 6.57 -5.45
C ARG A 3 3.25 7.86 -5.01
N LYS A 4 4.53 8.01 -5.35
CA LYS A 4 5.29 9.21 -5.02
C LYS A 4 4.71 10.43 -5.74
N ALA A 5 4.34 10.26 -7.01
CA ALA A 5 3.69 11.32 -7.79
C ALA A 5 2.33 11.74 -7.20
N ILE A 6 1.50 10.78 -6.77
CA ILE A 6 0.19 11.07 -6.15
C ILE A 6 0.37 11.80 -4.82
N LEU A 7 1.33 11.40 -3.99
CA LEU A 7 1.64 12.10 -2.75
C LEU A 7 2.12 13.54 -3.01
N VAL A 8 3.03 13.74 -3.96
CA VAL A 8 3.50 15.07 -4.34
C VAL A 8 2.34 15.94 -4.84
N TYR A 9 1.49 15.39 -5.70
CA TYR A 9 0.29 16.09 -6.18
C TYR A 9 -0.63 16.52 -5.04
N GLY A 10 -0.97 15.61 -4.13
CA GLY A 10 -1.83 15.90 -2.98
C GLY A 10 -1.25 16.98 -2.06
N VAL A 11 0.06 16.91 -1.77
CA VAL A 11 0.76 17.93 -0.97
C VAL A 11 0.74 19.29 -1.66
N LEU A 12 1.06 19.34 -2.96
CA LEU A 12 1.06 20.58 -3.73
C LEU A 12 -0.33 21.21 -3.80
N ALA A 13 -1.39 20.42 -3.94
CA ALA A 13 -2.77 20.90 -3.93
C ALA A 13 -3.14 21.56 -2.60
N VAL A 14 -2.75 20.96 -1.46
CA VAL A 14 -2.99 21.52 -0.13
C VAL A 14 -2.18 22.79 0.10
N ILE A 15 -0.89 22.79 -0.22
CA ILE A 15 -0.02 23.98 -0.10
C ILE A 15 -0.55 25.11 -0.98
N GLY A 16 -0.94 24.81 -2.22
CA GLY A 16 -1.53 25.76 -3.15
C GLY A 16 -2.83 26.36 -2.62
N ALA A 17 -3.72 25.54 -2.03
CA ALA A 17 -4.93 26.03 -1.40
C ALA A 17 -4.65 27.00 -0.25
N ILE A 18 -3.68 26.68 0.61
CA ILE A 18 -3.27 27.55 1.73
C ILE A 18 -2.71 28.88 1.20
N ALA A 19 -1.82 28.84 0.20
CA ALA A 19 -1.25 30.05 -0.39
C ALA A 19 -2.32 30.94 -1.03
N LEU A 20 -3.27 30.35 -1.78
CA LEU A 20 -4.38 31.07 -2.40
C LEU A 20 -5.34 31.66 -1.36
N ALA A 21 -5.58 30.94 -0.26
CA ALA A 21 -6.37 31.47 0.86
C ALA A 21 -5.72 32.70 1.50
N LEU A 22 -4.41 32.63 1.76
CA LEU A 22 -3.64 33.77 2.30
C LEU A 22 -3.60 34.97 1.33
N ALA A 23 -3.70 34.72 0.02
CA ALA A 23 -3.78 35.75 -1.01
C ALA A 23 -5.21 36.30 -1.24
N GLY A 24 -6.21 35.84 -0.48
CA GLY A 24 -7.59 36.33 -0.59
C GLY A 24 -8.34 35.86 -1.84
N VAL A 25 -7.89 34.78 -2.48
CA VAL A 25 -8.52 34.23 -3.70
C VAL A 25 -9.86 33.54 -3.35
N VAL A 26 -10.75 33.45 -4.35
CA VAL A 26 -12.11 32.89 -4.25
C VAL A 26 -12.16 31.59 -3.44
N ALA A 27 -13.01 31.59 -2.41
CA ALA A 27 -13.16 30.48 -1.46
C ALA A 27 -13.47 29.12 -2.13
N GLY A 28 -14.21 29.12 -3.25
CA GLY A 28 -14.55 27.89 -3.98
C GLY A 28 -13.33 27.14 -4.54
N LEU A 29 -12.35 27.84 -5.10
CA LEU A 29 -11.14 27.22 -5.64
C LEU A 29 -10.25 26.67 -4.52
N VAL A 30 -10.09 27.45 -3.44
CA VAL A 30 -9.38 27.04 -2.22
C VAL A 30 -9.99 25.77 -1.65
N PHE A 31 -11.32 25.76 -1.48
CA PHE A 31 -12.05 24.61 -0.93
C PHE A 31 -11.87 23.37 -1.81
N TYR A 32 -12.01 23.51 -3.13
CA TYR A 32 -11.82 22.41 -4.07
C TYR A 32 -10.41 21.80 -3.98
N LEU A 33 -9.37 22.62 -4.02
CA LEU A 33 -7.98 22.18 -3.97
C LEU A 33 -7.64 21.51 -2.62
N PHE A 34 -8.09 22.11 -1.52
CA PHE A 34 -7.83 21.59 -0.19
C PHE A 34 -8.52 20.23 0.03
N VAL A 35 -9.81 20.12 -0.28
CA VAL A 35 -10.59 18.90 -0.06
C VAL A 35 -10.05 17.76 -0.95
N ASN A 36 -9.80 18.01 -2.24
CA ASN A 36 -9.27 16.97 -3.12
C ASN A 36 -7.85 16.56 -2.72
N GLY A 37 -6.98 17.51 -2.39
CA GLY A 37 -5.64 17.22 -1.89
C GLY A 37 -5.68 16.37 -0.62
N ALA A 38 -6.54 16.73 0.34
CA ALA A 38 -6.72 15.99 1.59
C ALA A 38 -7.25 14.57 1.36
N VAL A 39 -8.26 14.40 0.49
CA VAL A 39 -8.83 13.08 0.15
C VAL A 39 -7.79 12.18 -0.49
N VAL A 40 -7.02 12.70 -1.45
CA VAL A 40 -5.94 11.94 -2.11
C VAL A 40 -4.87 11.51 -1.10
N LEU A 41 -4.45 12.42 -0.22
CA LEU A 41 -3.48 12.09 0.84
C LEU A 41 -4.03 11.02 1.78
N ALA A 42 -5.28 11.18 2.23
CA ALA A 42 -5.94 10.20 3.09
C ALA A 42 -5.98 8.82 2.41
N ALA A 43 -6.46 8.73 1.16
CA ALA A 43 -6.53 7.48 0.41
C ALA A 43 -5.18 6.76 0.36
N VAL A 44 -4.10 7.46 -0.03
CA VAL A 44 -2.76 6.87 -0.15
C VAL A 44 -2.18 6.46 1.21
N LEU A 45 -2.51 7.19 2.27
CA LEU A 45 -2.07 6.85 3.63
C LEU A 45 -2.82 5.61 4.16
N PHE A 46 -4.12 5.48 3.90
CA PHE A 46 -4.95 4.37 4.35
C PHE A 46 -4.78 3.09 3.52
N GLU A 47 -4.47 3.18 2.22
CA GLU A 47 -4.23 2.00 1.37
C GLU A 47 -3.03 1.16 1.82
N ARG A 48 -2.05 1.77 2.48
CA ARG A 48 -0.77 1.13 2.84
C ARG A 48 -0.94 -0.10 3.76
N GLY A 49 -1.98 -0.13 4.59
CA GLY A 49 -2.14 -1.18 5.62
C GLY A 49 -3.12 -2.30 5.26
N ARG A 50 -3.97 -2.11 4.25
CA ARG A 50 -5.20 -2.91 4.10
C ARG A 50 -5.14 -3.97 3.00
N TYR A 51 -4.14 -3.94 2.13
CA TYR A 51 -4.03 -4.84 0.97
C TYR A 51 -3.21 -6.10 1.23
N ARG A 52 -3.25 -6.63 2.45
CA ARG A 52 -2.87 -8.02 2.73
C ARG A 52 -4.12 -8.76 3.15
N PRO A 53 -4.66 -9.69 2.35
CA PRO A 53 -5.72 -10.55 2.84
C PRO A 53 -5.24 -11.18 4.14
N VAL A 54 -6.08 -11.14 5.17
CA VAL A 54 -5.78 -11.78 6.45
C VAL A 54 -5.83 -13.28 6.19
N VAL A 55 -4.67 -13.86 5.91
CA VAL A 55 -4.54 -15.30 5.72
C VAL A 55 -4.30 -15.91 7.10
N THR A 56 -5.25 -16.72 7.55
CA THR A 56 -5.12 -17.46 8.81
C THR A 56 -4.05 -18.54 8.65
N SER A 57 -3.03 -18.52 9.51
CA SER A 57 -1.95 -19.52 9.52
C SER A 57 -2.43 -20.94 9.84
N ALA A 58 -3.60 -21.09 10.45
CA ALA A 58 -4.21 -22.39 10.75
C ALA A 58 -4.94 -22.96 9.51
N GLY A 59 -4.71 -24.23 9.19
CA GLY A 59 -5.35 -24.93 8.07
C GLY A 59 -4.39 -25.89 7.36
N PRO A 60 -4.91 -26.73 6.42
CA PRO A 60 -4.11 -27.71 5.67
C PRO A 60 -3.30 -27.03 4.57
N TRP A 61 -2.34 -26.19 4.95
CA TRP A 61 -1.45 -25.49 4.02
C TRP A 61 -0.46 -26.45 3.37
N GLN A 62 -0.40 -26.43 2.03
CA GLN A 62 0.50 -27.25 1.22
C GLN A 62 1.56 -26.38 0.55
N GLU A 63 2.81 -26.81 0.62
CA GLU A 63 3.91 -26.19 -0.13
C GLU A 63 3.70 -26.43 -1.63
N THR A 64 3.78 -25.36 -2.43
CA THR A 64 3.65 -25.45 -3.90
C THR A 64 4.99 -25.64 -4.60
N GLY A 65 6.10 -25.41 -3.89
CA GLY A 65 7.45 -25.35 -4.48
C GLY A 65 7.76 -24.02 -5.18
N GLU A 66 6.78 -23.15 -5.40
CA GLU A 66 7.00 -21.82 -5.97
C GLU A 66 7.76 -20.92 -4.99
N ARG A 67 8.82 -20.26 -5.49
CA ARG A 67 9.63 -19.29 -4.75
C ARG A 67 9.88 -18.06 -5.61
N PHE A 68 9.87 -16.89 -4.99
CA PHE A 68 10.17 -15.62 -5.66
C PHE A 68 10.77 -14.62 -4.69
N VAL A 69 11.48 -13.63 -5.20
CA VAL A 69 11.97 -12.50 -4.40
C VAL A 69 10.89 -11.42 -4.41
N ASP A 70 10.40 -11.02 -3.25
CA ASP A 70 9.45 -9.91 -3.15
C ASP A 70 10.16 -8.62 -3.60
N PRO A 71 9.74 -7.97 -4.70
CA PRO A 71 10.38 -6.77 -5.21
C PRO A 71 10.26 -5.57 -4.27
N THR A 72 9.36 -5.64 -3.28
CA THR A 72 9.11 -4.58 -2.30
C THR A 72 10.09 -4.66 -1.13
N THR A 73 10.40 -5.87 -0.66
CA THR A 73 11.22 -6.10 0.55
C THR A 73 12.58 -6.72 0.24
N GLY A 74 12.78 -7.27 -0.96
CA GLY A 74 13.96 -8.05 -1.33
C GLY A 74 14.02 -9.42 -0.66
N GLN A 75 13.00 -9.82 0.10
CA GLN A 75 12.99 -11.10 0.82
C GLN A 75 12.64 -12.25 -0.12
N LEU A 76 13.29 -13.40 0.10
CA LEU A 76 12.92 -14.64 -0.57
C LEU A 76 11.63 -15.18 0.07
N MET A 77 10.59 -15.32 -0.74
CA MET A 77 9.28 -15.79 -0.34
C MET A 77 9.01 -17.17 -0.95
N LYS A 78 8.23 -17.99 -0.24
CA LYS A 78 7.64 -19.24 -0.74
C LYS A 78 6.12 -19.17 -0.72
N VAL A 79 5.48 -19.86 -1.65
CA VAL A 79 4.03 -19.90 -1.78
C VAL A 79 3.46 -21.18 -1.18
N ARG A 80 2.48 -21.03 -0.29
CA ARG A 80 1.66 -22.13 0.23
C ARG A 80 0.23 -22.01 -0.27
N TYR A 81 -0.41 -23.13 -0.55
CA TYR A 81 -1.79 -23.21 -1.04
C TYR A 81 -2.67 -23.93 -0.03
N ASN A 82 -3.88 -23.41 0.20
CA ASN A 82 -4.90 -24.10 0.99
C ASN A 82 -5.95 -24.71 0.05
N PRO A 83 -6.03 -26.05 -0.07
CA PRO A 83 -6.95 -26.71 -0.99
C PRO A 83 -8.42 -26.61 -0.57
N GLN A 84 -8.72 -26.30 0.69
CA GLN A 84 -10.10 -26.16 1.18
C GLN A 84 -10.69 -24.80 0.83
N THR A 85 -9.88 -23.74 0.89
CA THR A 85 -10.34 -22.36 0.66
C THR A 85 -9.90 -21.80 -0.70
N GLY A 86 -8.96 -22.46 -1.37
CA GLY A 86 -8.32 -21.93 -2.58
C GLY A 86 -7.34 -20.79 -2.30
N ALA A 87 -7.08 -20.45 -1.03
CA ALA A 87 -6.23 -19.32 -0.68
C ALA A 87 -4.74 -19.61 -0.97
N ARG A 88 -4.00 -18.55 -1.32
CA ARG A 88 -2.55 -18.57 -1.46
C ARG A 88 -1.93 -17.68 -0.39
N ASP A 89 -0.93 -18.22 0.30
CA ASP A 89 -0.18 -17.52 1.34
C ASP A 89 1.28 -17.34 0.91
N TYR A 90 1.85 -16.18 1.21
CA TYR A 90 3.21 -15.81 0.86
C TYR A 90 4.02 -15.65 2.13
N VAL A 91 4.90 -16.61 2.42
CA VAL A 91 5.69 -16.59 3.66
C VAL A 91 7.19 -16.47 3.37
N PRO A 92 7.96 -15.78 4.23
CA PRO A 92 9.41 -15.73 4.11
C PRO A 92 10.04 -17.13 4.16
N VAL A 93 11.11 -17.32 3.39
CA VAL A 93 11.97 -18.49 3.53
C VAL A 93 12.96 -18.21 4.66
N GLU A 94 12.76 -18.85 5.80
CA GLU A 94 13.76 -18.83 6.88
C GLU A 94 15.07 -19.47 6.37
N PRO A 95 16.24 -18.85 6.60
CA PRO A 95 17.51 -19.46 6.27
C PRO A 95 17.63 -20.76 7.08
N HIS A 96 17.78 -21.89 6.39
CA HIS A 96 18.07 -23.14 7.06
C HIS A 96 19.40 -22.99 7.82
N PRO A 97 19.47 -23.24 9.14
CA PRO A 97 20.73 -23.26 9.86
C PRO A 97 21.60 -24.36 9.22
N ARG A 98 22.75 -23.96 8.65
CA ARG A 98 23.72 -24.91 8.10
C ARG A 98 24.32 -25.67 9.28
N THR A 99 23.96 -26.94 9.41
CA THR A 99 24.67 -27.93 10.26
C THR A 99 26.06 -28.19 9.71
#